data_AF-A0A520MNR5-F1
#
_entry.id   AF-A0A520MNR5-F1
#
_cell.length_a   1.000
_cell.length_b   1.000
_cell.length_c   1.000
_cell.angle_alpha   90.00
_cell.angle_beta   90.00
_cell.angle_gamma   90.00
#
_symmetry.space_group_name_H-M   'P 1'
#
loop_
_entity.id
_entity.type
_entity.pdbx_description
1 polymer ?
#
loop_
_entity_poly.entity_id
_entity_poly.type
_entity_poly.pdbx_seq_one_letter_code
_entity_poly.pdbx_strand_id
1 'polypeptide(L)'
;MFTRMDSSTEAEWQHIAEEHMPHIQDMPKRISSMLKQLAGLTLGFGTDQLHHALQTATMARRAGADEEMILISLVHDIGKVINVPNHGQIAAEIIKPYVSDNAYNIIRTHQDFQGEHYYHYMGKPRDLRKQYVNESWYKKAIEFTDEWDQAAFDPSYQTDSLASFEPLINTFFNTPRAL
;
A
#
# COMPACT_ATOMS: atom_id res chain seq x y z
N MET A 1 -8.21 -31.51 17.18
CA MET A 1 -7.99 -30.72 15.96
C MET A 1 -8.45 -31.54 14.78
N PHE A 2 -9.40 -31.02 14.02
CA PHE A 2 -9.96 -31.69 12.86
C PHE A 2 -8.93 -31.81 11.73
N THR A 3 -9.11 -32.81 10.85
CA THR A 3 -8.32 -32.97 9.62
C THR A 3 -9.09 -32.56 8.36
N ARG A 4 -10.40 -32.31 8.49
CA ARG A 4 -11.29 -31.74 7.47
C ARG A 4 -12.26 -30.76 8.12
N MET A 5 -12.48 -29.60 7.50
CA MET A 5 -13.36 -28.56 8.05
C MET A 5 -14.82 -29.02 8.21
N ASP A 6 -15.31 -29.90 7.34
CA ASP A 6 -16.67 -30.47 7.39
C ASP A 6 -16.90 -31.47 8.54
N SER A 7 -15.82 -31.84 9.25
CA SER A 7 -15.84 -32.71 10.43
C SER A 7 -15.45 -31.95 11.71
N SER A 8 -15.46 -30.62 11.67
CA SER A 8 -15.04 -29.75 12.77
C SER A 8 -16.11 -29.61 13.86
N THR A 9 -15.67 -29.19 15.04
CA THR A 9 -16.53 -28.85 16.17
C THR A 9 -16.42 -27.37 16.54
N GLU A 10 -17.44 -26.83 17.20
CA GLU A 10 -17.42 -25.44 17.69
C GLU A 10 -16.23 -25.15 18.62
N ALA A 11 -15.91 -26.08 19.53
CA ALA A 11 -14.76 -25.95 20.43
C ALA A 11 -13.43 -25.86 19.68
N GLU A 12 -13.27 -26.58 18.57
CA GLU A 12 -12.08 -26.47 17.73
C GLU A 12 -12.01 -25.12 17.01
N TRP A 13 -13.14 -24.56 16.58
CA TRP A 13 -13.18 -23.22 15.99
C TRP A 13 -12.92 -22.11 17.00
N GLN A 14 -13.37 -22.25 18.25
CA GLN A 14 -13.03 -21.32 19.34
C GLN A 14 -11.52 -21.30 19.58
N HIS A 15 -10.89 -22.48 19.69
CA HIS A 15 -9.44 -22.59 19.81
C HIS A 15 -8.72 -21.96 18.60
N ILE A 16 -9.18 -22.24 17.37
CA ILE A 16 -8.62 -21.63 16.16
C ILE A 16 -8.71 -20.10 16.20
N ALA A 17 -9.85 -19.54 16.61
CA ALA A 17 -10.04 -18.09 16.70
C ALA A 17 -9.07 -17.47 17.72
N GLU A 18 -8.87 -18.11 18.87
CA GLU A 18 -7.89 -17.70 19.88
C GLU A 18 -6.46 -17.69 19.30
N GLU A 19 -6.07 -18.74 18.59
CA GLU A 19 -4.75 -18.82 17.94
C GLU A 19 -4.59 -17.81 16.79
N HIS A 20 -5.66 -17.43 16.08
CA HIS A 20 -5.61 -16.42 15.02
C HIS A 20 -5.44 -14.99 15.56
N MET A 21 -5.99 -14.69 16.74
CA MET A 21 -6.06 -13.33 17.26
C MET A 21 -4.69 -12.63 17.38
N PRO A 22 -3.62 -13.26 17.91
CA PRO A 22 -2.29 -12.66 17.93
C PRO A 22 -1.76 -12.33 16.53
N HIS A 23 -2.07 -13.14 15.52
CA HIS A 23 -1.63 -12.92 14.14
C HIS A 23 -2.39 -11.78 13.45
N ILE A 24 -3.68 -11.62 13.76
CA ILE A 24 -4.50 -10.49 13.31
C ILE A 24 -3.97 -9.18 13.92
N GLN A 25 -3.66 -9.18 15.23
CA GLN A 25 -3.16 -8.00 15.93
C GLN A 25 -1.72 -7.60 15.56
N ASP A 26 -0.93 -8.52 14.99
CA ASP A 26 0.45 -8.27 14.58
C ASP A 26 0.59 -7.53 13.23
N MET A 27 -0.53 -7.18 12.59
CA MET A 27 -0.55 -6.53 11.28
C MET A 27 0.27 -5.23 11.19
N PRO A 28 0.25 -4.30 12.17
CA PRO A 28 1.11 -3.11 12.12
C PRO A 28 2.61 -3.45 12.02
N LYS A 29 3.04 -4.51 12.71
CA LYS A 29 4.44 -4.97 12.64
C LYS A 29 4.77 -5.59 11.30
N ARG A 30 3.83 -6.33 10.69
CA ARG A 30 3.99 -6.91 9.35
C ARG A 30 4.16 -5.82 8.30
N ILE A 31 3.31 -4.80 8.32
CA ILE A 31 3.43 -3.63 7.43
C ILE A 31 4.76 -2.93 7.63
N SER A 32 5.15 -2.65 8.88
CA SER A 32 6.43 -2.02 9.19
C SER A 32 7.63 -2.85 8.73
N SER A 33 7.54 -4.18 8.82
CA SER A 33 8.56 -5.11 8.31
C SER A 33 8.66 -5.10 6.79
N MET A 34 7.53 -5.06 6.08
CA MET A 34 7.51 -4.96 4.62
C MET A 34 8.13 -3.64 4.14
N LEU A 35 7.79 -2.51 4.79
CA LEU A 35 8.43 -1.22 4.50
C LEU A 35 9.95 -1.30 4.71
N LYS A 36 10.43 -1.89 5.81
CA LYS A 36 11.88 -2.07 6.04
C LYS A 36 12.56 -2.94 4.98
N GLN A 37 11.87 -3.96 4.46
CA GLN A 37 12.41 -4.81 3.39
C GLN A 37 12.56 -4.05 2.06
N LEU A 38 11.75 -3.01 1.81
CA LEU A 38 11.89 -2.16 0.62
C LEU A 38 13.26 -1.44 0.54
N ALA A 39 13.95 -1.23 1.67
CA ALA A 39 15.30 -0.67 1.69
C ALA A 39 16.34 -1.55 0.97
N GLY A 40 16.06 -2.86 0.83
CA GLY A 40 16.91 -3.78 0.08
C GLY A 40 16.63 -3.80 -1.42
N LEU A 41 15.65 -3.04 -1.91
CA LEU A 41 15.18 -3.06 -3.29
C LEU A 41 15.44 -1.71 -3.95
N THR A 42 16.38 -1.63 -4.88
CA THR A 42 16.56 -0.42 -5.72
C THR A 42 15.82 -0.54 -7.04
N LEU A 43 15.68 -1.76 -7.58
CA LEU A 43 14.98 -2.06 -8.84
C LEU A 43 15.45 -1.22 -10.05
N GLY A 44 16.69 -0.70 -10.00
CA GLY A 44 17.26 0.15 -11.04
C GLY A 44 16.92 1.65 -10.91
N PHE A 45 16.17 2.06 -9.89
CA PHE A 45 15.94 3.48 -9.58
C PHE A 45 17.18 4.11 -8.91
N GLY A 46 17.21 5.45 -8.89
CA GLY A 46 18.26 6.22 -8.22
C GLY A 46 18.21 6.17 -6.68
N THR A 47 17.20 5.51 -6.12
CA THR A 47 16.97 5.34 -4.68
C THR A 47 16.33 3.98 -4.40
N ASP A 48 16.36 3.54 -3.14
CA ASP A 48 15.65 2.32 -2.73
C ASP A 48 14.13 2.55 -2.59
N GLN A 49 13.36 1.46 -2.58
CA GLN A 49 11.91 1.56 -2.54
C GLN A 49 11.37 2.02 -1.17
N LEU A 50 12.17 1.94 -0.08
CA LEU A 50 11.76 2.51 1.21
C LEU A 50 11.85 4.04 1.15
N HIS A 51 12.94 4.58 0.63
CA HIS A 51 13.08 6.03 0.42
C HIS A 51 11.96 6.56 -0.46
N HIS A 52 11.66 5.88 -1.57
CA HIS A 52 10.54 6.24 -2.44
C HIS A 52 9.22 6.31 -1.66
N ALA A 53 8.86 5.25 -0.93
CA ALA A 53 7.67 5.21 -0.09
C ALA A 53 7.61 6.34 0.95
N LEU A 54 8.73 6.61 1.63
CA LEU A 54 8.84 7.69 2.61
C LEU A 54 8.73 9.07 1.97
N GLN A 55 9.33 9.26 0.79
CA GLN A 55 9.24 10.52 0.04
C GLN A 55 7.80 10.79 -0.41
N THR A 56 7.11 9.81 -0.98
CA THR A 56 5.69 9.93 -1.39
C THR A 56 4.82 10.30 -0.19
N ALA A 57 4.95 9.61 0.93
CA ALA A 57 4.19 9.90 2.15
C ALA A 57 4.53 11.27 2.77
N THR A 58 5.81 11.67 2.72
CA THR A 58 6.26 12.98 3.21
C THR A 58 5.68 14.11 2.36
N MET A 59 5.65 13.95 1.03
CA MET A 59 5.04 14.92 0.12
C MET A 59 3.53 15.06 0.40
N ALA A 60 2.80 13.94 0.51
CA ALA A 60 1.38 13.94 0.86
C ALA A 60 1.11 14.63 2.21
N ARG A 61 1.92 14.32 3.24
CA ARG A 61 1.82 14.94 4.57
C ARG A 61 2.07 16.45 4.52
N ARG A 62 3.09 16.90 3.79
CA ARG A 62 3.42 18.33 3.63
C ARG A 62 2.35 19.09 2.84
N ALA A 63 1.67 18.41 1.91
CA ALA A 63 0.53 18.97 1.17
C ALA A 63 -0.76 19.06 2.02
N GLY A 64 -0.76 18.53 3.25
CA GLY A 64 -1.93 18.55 4.13
C GLY A 64 -3.01 17.53 3.72
N ALA A 65 -2.63 16.44 3.05
CA ALA A 65 -3.55 15.37 2.72
C ALA A 65 -4.15 14.72 3.98
N ASP A 66 -5.31 14.07 3.84
CA ASP A 66 -5.92 13.32 4.94
C ASP A 66 -5.07 12.11 5.36
N GLU A 67 -5.27 11.62 6.59
CA GLU A 67 -4.45 10.54 7.16
C GLU A 67 -4.48 9.25 6.34
N GLU A 68 -5.62 8.92 5.72
CA GLU A 68 -5.76 7.72 4.89
C GLU A 68 -4.95 7.87 3.59
N MET A 69 -4.95 9.07 2.98
CA MET A 69 -4.13 9.37 1.82
C MET A 69 -2.63 9.33 2.15
N ILE A 70 -2.21 9.88 3.28
CA ILE A 70 -0.82 9.79 3.76
C ILE A 70 -0.42 8.33 3.97
N LEU A 71 -1.31 7.53 4.57
CA LEU A 71 -1.05 6.11 4.79
C LEU A 71 -0.88 5.36 3.48
N ILE A 72 -1.83 5.47 2.55
CA ILE A 72 -1.74 4.73 1.30
C ILE A 72 -0.53 5.19 0.47
N SER A 73 -0.14 6.47 0.59
CA SER A 73 1.11 6.96 -0.01
C SER A 73 2.35 6.25 0.53
N LEU A 74 2.39 5.98 1.83
CA LEU A 74 3.48 5.23 2.46
C LEU A 74 3.51 3.77 2.02
N VAL A 75 2.34 3.14 1.84
CA VAL A 75 2.27 1.68 1.67
C VAL A 75 1.93 1.21 0.25
N HIS A 76 1.75 2.10 -0.72
CA HIS A 76 1.31 1.76 -2.08
C HIS A 76 2.17 0.67 -2.75
N ASP A 77 3.45 0.63 -2.39
CA ASP A 77 4.47 -0.19 -3.04
C ASP A 77 4.91 -1.43 -2.24
N ILE A 78 4.35 -1.68 -1.05
CA ILE A 78 4.80 -2.79 -0.17
C ILE A 78 4.68 -4.16 -0.84
N GLY A 79 3.80 -4.30 -1.84
CA GLY A 79 3.66 -5.51 -2.65
C GLY A 79 4.95 -5.91 -3.39
N LYS A 80 5.89 -4.97 -3.63
CA LYS A 80 7.17 -5.25 -4.29
C LYS A 80 8.06 -6.21 -3.49
N VAL A 81 7.84 -6.33 -2.18
CA VAL A 81 8.49 -7.36 -1.34
C VAL A 81 8.17 -8.77 -1.83
N ILE A 82 6.98 -8.98 -2.39
CA ILE A 82 6.49 -10.28 -2.83
C ILE A 82 6.60 -10.44 -4.35
N ASN A 83 6.17 -9.43 -5.10
CA ASN A 83 6.12 -9.50 -6.56
C ASN A 83 6.14 -8.10 -7.17
N VAL A 84 7.17 -7.79 -7.95
CA VAL A 84 7.28 -6.49 -8.62
C VAL A 84 6.21 -6.27 -9.70
N PRO A 85 5.90 -7.22 -10.60
CA PRO A 85 4.89 -6.97 -11.65
C PRO A 85 3.46 -6.67 -11.18
N ASN A 86 3.02 -7.24 -10.04
CA ASN A 86 1.64 -7.14 -9.54
C ASN A 86 1.56 -6.45 -8.16
N HIS A 87 2.56 -5.65 -7.81
CA HIS A 87 2.72 -5.08 -6.47
C HIS A 87 1.52 -4.24 -6.04
N GLY A 88 0.95 -3.41 -6.93
CA GLY A 88 -0.18 -2.53 -6.60
C GLY A 88 -1.42 -3.30 -6.18
N GLN A 89 -1.78 -4.37 -6.90
CA GLN A 89 -2.91 -5.22 -6.52
C GLN A 89 -2.64 -5.97 -5.22
N ILE A 90 -1.41 -6.46 -5.00
CA ILE A 90 -1.03 -7.14 -3.75
C ILE A 90 -1.14 -6.17 -2.56
N ALA A 91 -0.59 -4.95 -2.70
CA ALA A 91 -0.68 -3.93 -1.67
C ALA A 91 -2.14 -3.56 -1.38
N ALA A 92 -2.97 -3.39 -2.43
CA ALA A 92 -4.39 -3.08 -2.29
C ALA A 92 -5.16 -4.15 -1.49
N GLU A 93 -4.95 -5.43 -1.77
CA GLU A 93 -5.63 -6.51 -1.03
C GLU A 93 -5.14 -6.63 0.43
N ILE A 94 -3.87 -6.31 0.71
CA ILE A 94 -3.36 -6.25 2.09
C ILE A 94 -4.09 -5.17 2.90
N ILE A 95 -4.28 -3.97 2.32
CA ILE A 95 -4.86 -2.83 3.03
C ILE A 95 -6.39 -2.80 3.03
N LYS A 96 -7.04 -3.55 2.13
CA LYS A 96 -8.49 -3.54 1.90
C LYS A 96 -9.34 -3.62 3.18
N PRO A 97 -9.03 -4.45 4.19
CA PRO A 97 -9.83 -4.49 5.42
C PRO A 97 -9.74 -3.23 6.28
N TYR A 98 -8.78 -2.33 6.02
CA TYR A 98 -8.39 -1.22 6.90
C TYR A 98 -8.66 0.17 6.33
N VAL A 99 -9.01 0.26 5.04
CA VAL A 99 -9.14 1.54 4.31
C VAL A 99 -10.49 1.65 3.60
N SER A 100 -10.81 2.84 3.10
CA SER A 100 -12.00 3.03 2.25
C SER A 100 -11.88 2.36 0.87
N ASP A 101 -13.01 2.13 0.21
CA ASP A 101 -13.04 1.64 -1.18
C ASP A 101 -12.29 2.58 -2.15
N ASN A 102 -12.29 3.89 -1.87
CA ASN A 102 -11.54 4.86 -2.66
C ASN A 102 -10.03 4.60 -2.53
N ALA A 103 -9.53 4.48 -1.30
CA ALA A 103 -8.13 4.20 -1.02
C ALA A 103 -7.67 2.85 -1.60
N TYR A 104 -8.50 1.82 -1.48
CA TYR A 104 -8.29 0.52 -2.12
C TYR A 104 -8.11 0.67 -3.65
N ASN A 105 -9.02 1.37 -4.33
CA ASN A 105 -8.97 1.49 -5.78
C ASN A 105 -7.80 2.37 -6.27
N ILE A 106 -7.44 3.41 -5.52
CA ILE A 106 -6.25 4.23 -5.81
C ILE A 106 -5.01 3.33 -5.83
N ILE A 107 -4.77 2.54 -4.76
CA ILE A 107 -3.58 1.67 -4.71
C ILE A 107 -3.64 0.54 -5.72
N ARG A 108 -4.80 -0.09 -5.91
CA ARG A 108 -4.94 -1.18 -6.88
C ARG A 108 -4.59 -0.76 -8.29
N THR A 109 -4.81 0.51 -8.62
CA THR A 109 -4.69 1.03 -9.99
C THR A 109 -3.54 2.02 -10.18
N HIS A 110 -2.79 2.36 -9.13
CA HIS A 110 -1.80 3.45 -9.19
C HIS A 110 -0.79 3.29 -10.33
N GLN A 111 -0.37 2.06 -10.67
CA GLN A 111 0.56 1.82 -11.78
C GLN A 111 -0.04 2.17 -13.16
N ASP A 112 -1.36 2.05 -13.35
CA ASP A 112 -2.04 2.49 -14.57
C ASP A 112 -2.02 4.03 -14.71
N PHE A 113 -2.00 4.75 -13.58
CA PHE A 113 -1.87 6.20 -13.53
C PHE A 113 -0.42 6.60 -13.75
N GLN A 114 0.53 5.98 -13.03
CA GLN A 114 1.95 6.31 -13.09
C GLN A 114 2.52 5.99 -14.47
N GLY A 115 1.96 4.99 -15.14
CA GLY A 115 2.30 4.58 -16.50
C GLY A 115 2.22 5.70 -17.52
N GLU A 116 1.44 6.77 -17.30
CA GLU A 116 1.44 7.93 -18.19
C GLU A 116 2.84 8.54 -18.34
N HIS A 117 3.71 8.41 -17.34
CA HIS A 117 5.05 9.00 -17.33
C HIS A 117 6.10 8.15 -18.06
N TYR A 118 5.89 6.83 -18.21
CA TYR A 118 6.95 5.94 -18.74
C TYR A 118 6.52 4.79 -19.67
N TYR A 119 5.23 4.45 -19.77
CA TYR A 119 4.79 3.28 -20.54
C TYR A 119 5.13 3.34 -22.04
N HIS A 120 5.26 4.52 -22.64
CA HIS A 120 5.69 4.65 -24.04
C HIS A 120 7.12 4.16 -24.29
N TYR A 121 8.00 4.23 -23.30
CA TYR A 121 9.34 3.64 -23.40
C TYR A 121 9.31 2.10 -23.40
N MET A 122 8.18 1.50 -23.02
CA MET A 122 7.94 0.05 -22.98
C MET A 122 6.99 -0.42 -24.09
N GLY A 123 6.60 0.46 -25.03
CA GLY A 123 5.63 0.14 -26.07
C GLY A 123 4.19 -0.08 -25.56
N LYS A 124 3.87 0.40 -24.36
CA LYS A 124 2.54 0.29 -23.74
C LYS A 124 1.75 1.60 -23.88
N PRO A 125 0.40 1.57 -23.84
CA PRO A 125 -0.43 2.78 -23.87
C PRO A 125 -0.19 3.65 -22.64
N ARG A 126 -0.05 4.97 -22.82
CA ARG A 126 0.14 5.93 -21.72
C ARG A 126 -1.16 6.27 -20.98
N ASP A 127 -2.30 5.93 -21.55
CA ASP A 127 -3.60 6.39 -21.09
C ASP A 127 -4.47 5.31 -20.46
N LEU A 128 -3.84 4.27 -19.89
CA LEU A 128 -4.57 3.22 -19.15
C LEU A 128 -5.44 3.81 -18.04
N ARG A 129 -4.99 4.87 -17.36
CA ARG A 129 -5.81 5.60 -16.38
C ARG A 129 -7.19 6.03 -16.90
N LYS A 130 -7.34 6.29 -18.21
CA LYS A 130 -8.62 6.75 -18.78
C LYS A 130 -9.75 5.73 -18.67
N GLN A 131 -9.45 4.46 -18.41
CA GLN A 131 -10.49 3.46 -18.14
C GLN A 131 -11.29 3.75 -16.87
N TYR A 132 -10.78 4.62 -15.99
CA TYR A 132 -11.37 4.96 -14.70
C TYR A 132 -11.97 6.37 -14.62
N VAL A 133 -12.12 7.11 -15.73
CA VAL A 133 -12.54 8.53 -15.71
C VAL A 133 -13.90 8.79 -15.05
N ASN A 134 -14.78 7.79 -15.04
CA ASN A 134 -16.12 7.89 -14.45
C ASN A 134 -16.16 7.46 -12.97
N GLU A 135 -15.03 7.04 -12.42
CA GLU A 135 -14.92 6.59 -11.04
C GLU A 135 -14.84 7.78 -10.08
N SER A 136 -15.52 7.68 -8.94
CA SER A 136 -15.57 8.77 -7.93
C SER A 136 -14.19 9.09 -7.34
N TRP A 137 -13.30 8.10 -7.29
CA TRP A 137 -11.93 8.20 -6.77
C TRP A 137 -10.90 8.66 -7.82
N TYR A 138 -11.28 8.80 -9.09
CA TYR A 138 -10.35 9.11 -10.20
C TYR A 138 -9.50 10.35 -9.96
N LYS A 139 -10.11 11.44 -9.50
CA LYS A 139 -9.38 12.70 -9.23
C LYS A 139 -8.35 12.54 -8.10
N LYS A 140 -8.69 11.78 -7.06
CA LYS A 140 -7.76 11.49 -5.96
C LYS A 140 -6.62 10.57 -6.41
N ALA A 141 -6.88 9.64 -7.33
CA ALA A 141 -5.82 8.83 -7.93
C ALA A 141 -4.86 9.67 -8.78
N ILE A 142 -5.37 10.64 -9.55
CA ILE A 142 -4.53 11.62 -10.25
C ILE A 142 -3.67 12.39 -9.26
N GLU A 143 -4.27 12.99 -8.24
CA GLU A 143 -3.54 13.76 -7.21
C GLU A 143 -2.44 12.92 -6.57
N PHE A 144 -2.78 11.73 -6.06
CA PHE A 144 -1.83 10.80 -5.48
C PHE A 144 -0.65 10.51 -6.43
N THR A 145 -0.95 10.18 -7.68
CA THR A 145 0.05 9.71 -8.61
C THR A 145 0.91 10.82 -9.19
N ASP A 146 0.29 11.90 -9.68
CA ASP A 146 0.96 12.94 -10.44
C ASP A 146 1.72 13.91 -9.53
N GLU A 147 1.19 14.19 -8.33
CA GLU A 147 1.82 15.13 -7.38
C GLU A 147 2.89 14.46 -6.50
N TRP A 148 2.73 13.16 -6.15
CA TRP A 148 3.59 12.51 -5.16
C TRP A 148 4.31 11.26 -5.70
N ASP A 149 3.59 10.21 -6.09
CA ASP A 149 4.19 8.91 -6.46
C ASP A 149 5.24 9.06 -7.57
N GLN A 150 4.86 9.57 -8.73
CA GLN A 150 5.79 9.69 -9.87
C GLN A 150 6.98 10.62 -9.60
N ALA A 151 6.83 11.57 -8.66
CA ALA A 151 7.85 12.56 -8.31
C ALA A 151 8.84 12.08 -7.23
N ALA A 152 8.55 10.95 -6.56
CA ALA A 152 9.22 10.52 -5.34
C ALA A 152 10.48 9.66 -5.56
N PHE A 153 11.33 10.02 -6.51
CA PHE A 153 12.55 9.26 -6.85
C PHE A 153 13.86 10.05 -6.64
N ASP A 154 13.81 11.16 -5.91
CA ASP A 154 14.97 12.03 -5.65
C ASP A 154 15.76 11.55 -4.42
N PRO A 155 16.97 11.00 -4.58
CA PRO A 155 17.76 10.49 -3.46
C PRO A 155 18.23 11.60 -2.49
N SER A 156 18.18 12.87 -2.89
CA SER A 156 18.55 14.01 -2.05
C SER A 156 17.39 14.58 -1.25
N TYR A 157 16.15 14.17 -1.55
CA TYR A 157 14.96 14.68 -0.90
C TYR A 157 14.95 14.32 0.59
N GLN A 158 14.70 15.31 1.43
CA GLN A 158 14.61 15.11 2.88
C GLN A 158 13.24 14.51 3.23
N THR A 159 13.21 13.20 3.44
CA THR A 159 12.02 12.45 3.86
C THR A 159 11.83 12.50 5.38
N ASP A 160 10.59 12.37 5.83
CA ASP A 160 10.32 12.02 7.21
C ASP A 160 10.79 10.57 7.48
N SER A 161 11.10 10.25 8.73
CA SER A 161 11.55 8.90 9.10
C SER A 161 10.39 7.91 9.16
N LEU A 162 10.66 6.62 8.93
CA LEU A 162 9.66 5.56 9.13
C LEU A 162 9.05 5.61 10.54
N ALA A 163 9.86 5.89 11.57
CA ALA A 163 9.42 6.03 12.94
C ALA A 163 8.33 7.12 13.11
N SER A 164 8.41 8.21 12.33
CA SER A 164 7.39 9.27 12.35
C SER A 164 6.03 8.84 11.79
N PHE A 165 5.98 7.72 11.05
CA PHE A 165 4.74 7.15 10.51
C PHE A 165 4.22 5.97 11.35
N GLU A 166 4.99 5.45 12.31
CA GLU A 166 4.55 4.35 13.17
C GLU A 166 3.21 4.59 13.86
N PRO A 167 2.90 5.78 14.41
CA PRO A 167 1.57 6.05 14.98
C PRO A 167 0.44 5.87 13.96
N LEU A 168 0.64 6.33 12.72
CA LEU A 168 -0.35 6.22 11.64
C LEU A 168 -0.57 4.76 11.22
N ILE A 169 0.51 4.00 11.07
CA ILE A 169 0.47 2.55 10.77
C ILE A 169 -0.30 1.82 11.89
N ASN A 170 0.01 2.11 13.16
CA ASN A 170 -0.66 1.48 14.28
C ASN A 170 -2.16 1.82 14.29
N THR A 171 -2.54 3.08 14.08
CA THR A 171 -3.96 3.48 14.05
C THR A 171 -4.76 2.70 13.02
N PHE A 172 -4.26 2.59 11.78
CA PHE A 172 -5.02 1.97 10.70
C PHE A 172 -5.00 0.44 10.73
N PHE A 173 -3.87 -0.17 11.09
CA PHE A 173 -3.72 -1.63 11.01
C PHE A 173 -3.99 -2.35 12.34
N ASN A 174 -4.37 -1.65 13.41
CA ASN A 174 -4.69 -2.28 14.69
C ASN A 174 -6.02 -3.04 14.67
N THR A 175 -7.01 -2.61 13.88
CA THR A 175 -8.31 -3.29 13.81
C THR A 175 -8.91 -3.12 12.41
N PRO A 176 -9.30 -4.20 11.72
CA PRO A 176 -10.02 -4.10 10.45
C PRO A 176 -11.33 -3.32 10.62
N ARG A 177 -11.68 -2.48 9.64
CA ARG A 177 -12.96 -1.78 9.56
C ARG A 177 -14.11 -2.69 9.15
N ALA A 178 -13.79 -3.72 8.36
CA ALA A 178 -14.72 -4.74 7.93
C ALA A 178 -14.14 -6.12 8.31
N LEU A 179 -14.75 -6.73 9.34
CA LEU A 179 -14.75 -8.16 9.57
C LEU A 179 -16.20 -8.64 9.50
#